data_AF-A0A9D5T7A1-F1
#
_entry.id   AF-A0A9D5T7A1-F1
#
_cell.length_a   1.000
_cell.length_b   1.000
_cell.length_c   1.000
_cell.angle_alpha   90.00
_cell.angle_beta   90.00
_cell.angle_gamma   90.00
#
_symmetry.space_group_name_H-M   'P 1'
#
loop_
_entity.id
_entity.type
_entity.pdbx_description
1 polymer ?
#
loop_
_entity_poly.entity_id
_entity_poly.type
_entity_poly.pdbx_seq_one_letter_code
_entity_poly.pdbx_strand_id
1 'polypeptide(L)'
;MPVTVDDNLAYLHEWRKYYKGDAIDFDYHLMWDHIFDAGGEAIAKIAHEDMKNFDNLTLDGFISCQLQRNAFPSSIAMTSIGKSLWNHGIDFEKMKRDLYAATFGEDAVDILCDYFALLSKSFDIAVIRDQKPLNAPEFKAGLEASVKAMEDIAPFIEAHLNVEDPCQKDSWKYLNIHRKIYSLLGQSIIARIDADYEKAEELKKQSQQVAFENEDEIQPVLDCMFYARMTNERINLLNPELDPPPLF
;
A
#
# COMPACT_ATOMS: atom_id res chain seq x y z
N MET A 1 -27.85 -1.39 8.76
CA MET A 1 -26.70 -2.28 9.02
C MET A 1 -25.85 -1.64 10.11
N PRO A 2 -25.08 -2.43 10.88
CA PRO A 2 -24.06 -1.89 11.79
C PRO A 2 -23.20 -0.83 11.10
N VAL A 3 -22.82 0.22 11.83
CA VAL A 3 -22.06 1.37 11.29
C VAL A 3 -20.67 1.46 11.93
N THR A 4 -20.51 0.91 13.13
CA THR A 4 -19.23 0.87 13.85
C THR A 4 -18.65 -0.53 13.89
N VAL A 5 -17.34 -0.62 14.15
CA VAL A 5 -16.65 -1.90 14.39
C VAL A 5 -17.27 -2.63 15.58
N ASP A 6 -17.58 -1.92 16.66
CA ASP A 6 -18.20 -2.50 17.85
C ASP A 6 -19.57 -3.11 17.54
N ASP A 7 -20.38 -2.44 16.72
CA ASP A 7 -21.66 -2.98 16.27
C ASP A 7 -21.43 -4.27 15.45
N ASN A 8 -20.51 -4.25 14.48
CA ASN A 8 -20.17 -5.43 13.67
C ASN A 8 -19.76 -6.62 14.54
N LEU A 9 -18.91 -6.38 15.54
CA LEU A 9 -18.46 -7.40 16.48
C LEU A 9 -19.61 -7.92 17.35
N ALA A 10 -20.49 -7.05 17.84
CA ALA A 10 -21.66 -7.48 18.61
C ALA A 10 -22.60 -8.37 17.78
N TYR A 11 -22.84 -7.99 16.51
CA TYR A 11 -23.61 -8.80 15.57
C TYR A 11 -22.95 -10.16 15.32
N LEU A 12 -21.63 -10.20 15.11
CA LEU A 12 -20.87 -11.45 14.95
C LEU A 12 -21.03 -12.35 16.17
N HIS A 13 -20.84 -11.80 17.37
CA HIS A 13 -20.95 -12.55 18.63
C HIS A 13 -22.35 -13.13 18.84
N GLU A 14 -23.41 -12.37 18.55
CA GLU A 14 -24.78 -12.87 18.62
C GLU A 14 -25.06 -13.94 17.56
N TRP A 15 -24.62 -13.75 16.32
CA TRP A 15 -24.80 -14.73 15.23
C TRP A 15 -24.10 -16.06 15.54
N ARG A 16 -22.89 -16.01 16.11
CA ARG A 16 -22.12 -17.19 16.52
C ARG A 16 -22.76 -17.98 17.66
N LYS A 17 -23.76 -17.44 18.37
CA LYS A 17 -24.56 -18.26 19.31
C LYS A 17 -25.37 -19.33 18.59
N TYR A 18 -25.80 -19.07 17.36
CA TYR A 18 -26.68 -19.94 16.58
C TYR A 18 -25.92 -20.76 15.53
N TYR A 19 -24.95 -20.17 14.84
CA TYR A 19 -24.15 -20.87 13.82
C TYR A 19 -22.80 -21.34 14.38
N LYS A 20 -22.50 -22.62 14.22
CA LYS A 20 -21.31 -23.30 14.80
C LYS A 20 -20.37 -23.94 13.76
N GLY A 21 -20.64 -23.73 12.48
CA GLY A 21 -19.73 -24.17 11.41
C GLY A 21 -18.64 -23.13 11.15
N ASP A 22 -17.90 -23.34 10.07
CA ASP A 22 -16.80 -22.46 9.66
C ASP A 22 -17.35 -21.07 9.29
N ALA A 23 -16.81 -20.03 9.92
CA ALA A 23 -17.14 -18.64 9.66
C ALA A 23 -15.97 -17.97 8.94
N ILE A 24 -16.23 -17.38 7.78
CA ILE A 24 -15.20 -16.73 6.97
C ILE A 24 -15.53 -15.25 6.88
N ASP A 25 -14.53 -14.41 7.10
CA ASP A 25 -14.63 -12.97 6.86
C ASP A 25 -14.38 -12.64 5.38
N PHE A 26 -15.15 -11.70 4.87
CA PHE A 26 -15.06 -11.21 3.49
C PHE A 26 -14.85 -9.71 3.54
N ASP A 27 -13.62 -9.26 3.28
CA ASP A 27 -13.22 -7.87 3.47
C ASP A 27 -12.33 -7.33 2.33
N TYR A 28 -12.05 -6.03 2.37
CA TYR A 28 -11.53 -5.22 1.28
C TYR A 28 -10.18 -4.57 1.58
N HIS A 29 -9.32 -5.18 2.42
CA HIS A 29 -8.01 -4.62 2.81
C HIS A 29 -7.18 -4.10 1.63
N LEU A 30 -7.23 -4.79 0.49
CA LEU A 30 -6.43 -4.49 -0.71
C LEU A 30 -7.27 -3.96 -1.89
N MET A 31 -8.39 -3.29 -1.59
CA MET A 31 -9.22 -2.67 -2.63
C MET A 31 -8.74 -1.26 -3.01
N TRP A 32 -8.44 -0.39 -2.03
CA TRP A 32 -8.15 1.04 -2.31
C TRP A 32 -6.84 1.52 -1.71
N ASP A 33 -6.67 1.35 -0.40
CA ASP A 33 -5.66 2.06 0.38
C ASP A 33 -4.22 1.66 0.08
N HIS A 34 -4.00 0.46 -0.44
CA HIS A 34 -2.66 -0.03 -0.79
C HIS A 34 -1.98 0.81 -1.88
N ILE A 35 -2.73 1.58 -2.66
CA ILE A 35 -2.21 2.55 -3.61
C ILE A 35 -1.60 3.77 -2.91
N PHE A 36 -2.00 4.03 -1.69
CA PHE A 36 -1.56 5.16 -0.89
C PHE A 36 -0.62 4.76 0.23
N ASP A 37 -0.27 3.48 0.33
CA ASP A 37 0.81 2.97 1.14
C ASP A 37 2.02 2.69 0.24
N ALA A 38 2.82 3.70 -0.06
CA ALA A 38 3.90 3.57 -1.04
C ALA A 38 4.91 2.47 -0.70
N GLY A 39 5.10 2.13 0.59
CA GLY A 39 5.95 1.00 1.00
C GLY A 39 5.21 -0.33 1.16
N GLY A 40 3.88 -0.31 1.25
CA GLY A 40 3.02 -1.46 1.49
C GLY A 40 3.07 -2.04 2.91
N GLU A 41 3.97 -1.57 3.78
CA GLU A 41 4.15 -2.11 5.13
C GLU A 41 3.03 -1.72 6.10
N ALA A 42 2.42 -0.54 5.97
CA ALA A 42 1.39 -0.10 6.91
C ALA A 42 0.15 -0.98 6.79
N ILE A 43 -0.31 -1.24 5.56
CA ILE A 43 -1.43 -2.15 5.32
C ILE A 43 -1.06 -3.60 5.61
N ALA A 44 0.16 -4.01 5.26
CA ALA A 44 0.63 -5.36 5.58
C ALA A 44 0.62 -5.64 7.09
N LYS A 45 1.00 -4.66 7.91
CA LYS A 45 0.96 -4.77 9.38
C LYS A 45 -0.47 -4.87 9.90
N ILE A 46 -1.38 -4.02 9.42
CA ILE A 46 -2.81 -4.09 9.79
C ILE A 46 -3.38 -5.47 9.42
N ALA A 47 -3.19 -5.91 8.18
CA ALA A 47 -3.68 -7.21 7.73
C ALA A 47 -3.07 -8.36 8.54
N HIS A 48 -1.77 -8.31 8.86
CA HIS A 48 -1.12 -9.29 9.72
C HIS A 48 -1.75 -9.35 11.11
N GLU A 49 -1.97 -8.20 11.74
CA GLU A 49 -2.59 -8.10 13.07
C GLU A 49 -4.04 -8.59 13.06
N ASP A 50 -4.81 -8.24 12.03
CA ASP A 50 -6.19 -8.70 11.87
C ASP A 50 -6.24 -10.22 11.76
N MET A 51 -5.50 -10.82 10.82
CA MET A 51 -5.50 -12.28 10.62
C MET A 51 -5.08 -13.04 11.89
N LYS A 52 -4.13 -12.51 12.67
CA LYS A 52 -3.71 -13.15 13.94
C LYS A 52 -4.79 -13.13 15.01
N ASN A 53 -5.77 -12.24 14.92
CA ASN A 53 -6.84 -12.11 15.88
C ASN A 53 -8.11 -12.87 15.47
N PHE A 54 -8.12 -13.59 14.35
CA PHE A 54 -9.32 -14.29 13.86
C PHE A 54 -9.85 -15.33 14.85
N ASP A 55 -8.96 -16.07 15.53
CA ASP A 55 -9.36 -17.02 16.59
C ASP A 55 -10.13 -16.32 17.72
N ASN A 56 -9.71 -15.11 18.09
CA ASN A 56 -10.37 -14.30 19.12
C ASN A 56 -11.76 -13.81 18.66
N LEU A 57 -11.96 -13.70 17.36
CA LEU A 57 -13.23 -13.31 16.72
C LEU A 57 -14.11 -14.52 16.36
N THR A 58 -13.63 -15.74 16.63
CA THR A 58 -14.28 -17.00 16.23
C THR A 58 -14.48 -17.13 14.71
N LEU A 59 -13.55 -16.58 13.94
CA LEU A 59 -13.46 -16.66 12.49
C LEU A 59 -12.43 -17.72 12.09
N ASP A 60 -12.76 -18.52 11.08
CA ASP A 60 -12.02 -19.69 10.63
C ASP A 60 -11.28 -19.45 9.30
N GLY A 61 -11.50 -18.28 8.66
CA GLY A 61 -10.81 -17.94 7.43
C GLY A 61 -11.16 -16.56 6.90
N PHE A 62 -10.50 -16.21 5.78
CA PHE A 62 -10.61 -14.93 5.13
C PHE A 62 -10.75 -15.09 3.62
N ILE A 63 -11.64 -14.30 3.00
CA ILE A 63 -11.70 -14.09 1.56
C ILE A 63 -11.44 -12.61 1.31
N SER A 64 -10.27 -12.34 0.71
CA SER A 64 -9.92 -10.98 0.30
C SER A 64 -10.68 -10.59 -0.97
N CYS A 65 -11.60 -9.63 -0.87
CA CYS A 65 -12.17 -8.94 -2.02
C CYS A 65 -11.26 -7.77 -2.39
N GLN A 66 -10.50 -7.92 -3.46
CA GLN A 66 -9.37 -7.05 -3.75
C GLN A 66 -9.14 -6.89 -5.25
N LEU A 67 -8.27 -5.95 -5.61
CA LEU A 67 -7.71 -5.90 -6.96
C LEU A 67 -6.92 -7.18 -7.25
N GLN A 68 -6.97 -7.62 -8.50
CA GLN A 68 -6.20 -8.79 -8.96
C GLN A 68 -4.70 -8.52 -9.02
N ARG A 69 -4.29 -7.24 -9.04
CA ARG A 69 -2.92 -6.76 -9.25
C ARG A 69 -2.51 -5.87 -8.08
N ASN A 70 -1.97 -6.48 -7.03
CA ASN A 70 -1.69 -5.84 -5.73
C ASN A 70 -0.29 -6.17 -5.20
N ALA A 71 0.66 -6.45 -6.09
CA ALA A 71 2.02 -6.88 -5.75
C ALA A 71 3.07 -5.82 -6.13
N PHE A 72 2.67 -4.58 -6.37
CA PHE A 72 3.55 -3.48 -6.78
C PHE A 72 3.95 -2.60 -5.58
N PRO A 73 5.24 -2.45 -5.26
CA PRO A 73 6.41 -3.09 -5.88
C PRO A 73 6.75 -4.46 -5.25
N SER A 74 6.07 -4.83 -4.16
CA SER A 74 6.23 -6.13 -3.52
C SER A 74 4.86 -6.71 -3.12
N SER A 75 4.80 -8.02 -2.92
CA SER A 75 3.59 -8.73 -2.48
C SER A 75 3.43 -8.77 -0.95
N ILE A 76 4.00 -7.80 -0.22
CA ILE A 76 4.08 -7.88 1.25
C ILE A 76 2.71 -7.96 1.93
N ALA A 77 1.70 -7.24 1.45
CA ALA A 77 0.37 -7.30 2.03
C ALA A 77 -0.30 -8.67 1.80
N MET A 78 -0.24 -9.19 0.57
CA MET A 78 -0.72 -10.55 0.25
C MET A 78 0.02 -11.64 1.02
N THR A 79 1.34 -11.50 1.16
CA THR A 79 2.18 -12.41 1.94
C THR A 79 1.77 -12.38 3.40
N SER A 80 1.51 -11.18 3.93
CA SER A 80 1.04 -10.99 5.31
C SER A 80 -0.29 -11.68 5.55
N ILE A 81 -1.27 -11.51 4.66
CA ILE A 81 -2.57 -12.18 4.77
C ILE A 81 -2.37 -13.71 4.73
N GLY A 82 -1.73 -14.23 3.69
CA GLY A 82 -1.63 -15.68 3.48
C GLY A 82 -0.79 -16.39 4.54
N LYS A 83 0.37 -15.84 4.93
CA LYS A 83 1.23 -16.44 5.95
C LYS A 83 0.62 -16.36 7.33
N SER A 84 -0.06 -15.26 7.64
CA SER A 84 -0.69 -15.08 8.96
C SER A 84 -1.90 -15.96 9.13
N LEU A 85 -2.72 -16.18 8.08
CA LEU A 85 -3.81 -17.16 8.09
C LEU A 85 -3.31 -18.60 8.24
N TRP A 86 -2.18 -18.93 7.62
CA TRP A 86 -1.58 -20.26 7.74
C TRP A 86 -0.96 -20.50 9.12
N ASN A 87 -0.34 -19.47 9.71
CA ASN A 87 0.33 -19.54 11.00
C ASN A 87 0.13 -18.25 11.78
N HIS A 88 -0.82 -18.25 12.72
CA HIS A 88 -1.15 -17.12 13.59
C HIS A 88 0.03 -16.70 14.50
N GLY A 89 1.03 -17.58 14.70
CA GLY A 89 2.22 -17.30 15.48
C GLY A 89 3.38 -16.68 14.69
N ILE A 90 3.22 -16.41 13.38
CA ILE A 90 4.30 -15.85 12.57
C ILE A 90 4.69 -14.45 13.07
N ASP A 91 5.98 -14.15 13.02
CA ASP A 91 6.54 -12.84 13.31
C ASP A 91 6.57 -12.00 12.02
N PHE A 92 6.05 -10.77 12.09
CA PHE A 92 5.94 -9.89 10.94
C PHE A 92 7.31 -9.50 10.38
N GLU A 93 8.25 -9.12 11.24
CA GLU A 93 9.56 -8.64 10.80
C GLU A 93 10.38 -9.76 10.15
N LYS A 94 10.34 -10.97 10.72
CA LYS A 94 10.93 -12.15 10.08
C LYS A 94 10.30 -12.44 8.72
N MET A 95 8.97 -12.46 8.63
CA MET A 95 8.26 -12.71 7.37
C MET A 95 8.61 -11.66 6.30
N LYS A 96 8.66 -10.38 6.68
CA LYS A 96 9.07 -9.29 5.79
C LYS A 96 10.49 -9.51 5.26
N ARG A 97 11.44 -9.81 6.15
CA ARG A 97 12.84 -10.04 5.76
C ARG A 97 12.98 -11.26 4.83
N ASP A 98 12.30 -12.36 5.16
CA ASP A 98 12.28 -13.56 4.31
C ASP A 98 11.69 -13.25 2.92
N LEU A 99 10.63 -12.43 2.85
CA LEU A 99 10.06 -11.96 1.59
C LEU A 99 11.05 -11.11 0.81
N TYR A 100 11.65 -10.09 1.42
CA TYR A 100 12.57 -9.19 0.72
C TYR A 100 13.83 -9.89 0.24
N ALA A 101 14.36 -10.86 1.01
CA ALA A 101 15.46 -11.71 0.57
C ALA A 101 15.08 -12.49 -0.70
N ALA A 102 13.87 -13.08 -0.72
CA ALA A 102 13.38 -13.82 -1.88
C ALA A 102 13.10 -12.90 -3.09
N THR A 103 12.54 -11.71 -2.86
CA THR A 103 12.13 -10.77 -3.91
C THR A 103 13.29 -9.98 -4.50
N PHE A 104 14.29 -9.61 -3.70
CA PHE A 104 15.33 -8.66 -4.12
C PHE A 104 16.77 -9.15 -3.90
N GLY A 105 16.98 -10.25 -3.18
CA GLY A 105 18.29 -10.76 -2.81
C GLY A 105 18.67 -10.42 -1.36
N GLU A 106 19.53 -11.25 -0.77
CA GLU A 106 19.94 -11.17 0.64
C GLU A 106 20.69 -9.87 0.97
N ASP A 107 21.48 -9.35 0.04
CA ASP A 107 22.30 -8.15 0.22
C ASP A 107 21.49 -6.85 0.24
N ALA A 108 20.25 -6.89 -0.28
CA ALA A 108 19.36 -5.73 -0.32
C ALA A 108 18.39 -5.63 0.88
N VAL A 109 18.27 -6.68 1.70
CA VAL A 109 17.23 -6.80 2.73
C VAL A 109 17.21 -5.62 3.70
N ASP A 110 18.36 -5.26 4.26
CA ASP A 110 18.43 -4.18 5.27
C ASP A 110 18.06 -2.83 4.67
N ILE A 111 18.62 -2.52 3.49
CA ILE A 111 18.35 -1.28 2.77
C ILE A 111 16.87 -1.18 2.41
N LEU A 112 16.27 -2.26 1.94
CA LEU A 112 14.86 -2.27 1.54
C LEU A 112 13.90 -2.26 2.74
N CYS A 113 14.26 -2.87 3.86
CA CYS A 113 13.49 -2.73 5.11
C CYS A 113 13.39 -1.26 5.55
N ASP A 114 14.51 -0.54 5.57
CA ASP A 114 14.53 0.86 5.96
C ASP A 114 13.79 1.73 4.94
N TYR A 115 13.99 1.46 3.64
CA TYR A 115 13.36 2.19 2.55
C TYR A 115 11.84 2.04 2.57
N PHE A 116 11.30 0.81 2.56
CA PHE A 116 9.85 0.60 2.53
C PHE A 116 9.17 1.07 3.82
N ALA A 117 9.80 0.88 4.99
CA ALA A 117 9.29 1.43 6.24
C ALA A 117 9.19 2.97 6.22
N LEU A 118 10.21 3.66 5.67
CA LEU A 118 10.16 5.11 5.48
C LEU A 118 9.01 5.52 4.55
N LEU A 119 8.84 4.83 3.42
CA LEU A 119 7.79 5.14 2.46
C LEU A 119 6.39 4.96 3.06
N SER A 120 6.12 3.84 3.71
CA SER A 120 4.84 3.56 4.37
C SER A 120 4.53 4.55 5.49
N LYS A 121 5.54 5.00 6.23
CA LYS A 121 5.37 6.04 7.24
C LYS A 121 5.07 7.41 6.63
N SER A 122 5.67 7.72 5.49
CA SER A 122 5.61 9.04 4.85
C SER A 122 4.32 9.24 4.07
N PHE A 123 3.86 8.20 3.37
CA PHE A 123 2.55 8.17 2.73
C PHE A 123 1.49 7.73 3.75
N ASP A 124 1.23 8.59 4.74
CA ASP A 124 0.27 8.31 5.82
C ASP A 124 -1.17 8.24 5.28
N ILE A 125 -1.67 7.01 5.17
CA ILE A 125 -3.01 6.67 4.71
C ILE A 125 -4.10 7.40 5.54
N ALA A 126 -3.87 7.63 6.83
CA ALA A 126 -4.84 8.31 7.68
C ALA A 126 -5.02 9.78 7.25
N VAL A 127 -3.98 10.44 6.74
CA VAL A 127 -4.11 11.78 6.16
C VAL A 127 -4.91 11.73 4.87
N ILE A 128 -4.64 10.73 4.01
CA ILE A 128 -5.32 10.56 2.71
C ILE A 128 -6.81 10.19 2.89
N ARG A 129 -7.15 9.55 4.01
CA ARG A 129 -8.53 9.27 4.45
C ARG A 129 -9.22 10.43 5.17
N ASP A 130 -8.59 11.60 5.29
CA ASP A 130 -9.09 12.74 6.07
C ASP A 130 -9.35 12.41 7.56
N GLN A 131 -8.60 11.45 8.10
CA GLN A 131 -8.60 11.11 9.54
C GLN A 131 -7.54 11.90 10.32
N LYS A 132 -6.61 12.54 9.59
CA LYS A 132 -5.59 13.45 10.12
C LYS A 132 -5.47 14.68 9.20
N PRO A 133 -5.09 15.86 9.73
CA PRO A 133 -4.99 17.08 8.92
C PRO A 133 -3.94 16.96 7.81
N LEU A 134 -4.31 17.40 6.59
CA LEU A 134 -3.40 17.46 5.43
C LEU A 134 -2.18 18.36 5.66
N ASN A 135 -2.34 19.44 6.42
CA ASN A 135 -1.30 20.44 6.67
C ASN A 135 -0.42 20.12 7.90
N ALA A 136 -0.46 18.88 8.39
CA ALA A 136 0.43 18.43 9.46
C ALA A 136 1.90 18.56 9.01
N PRO A 137 2.76 19.34 9.72
CA PRO A 137 4.14 19.57 9.31
C PRO A 137 4.94 18.27 9.13
N GLU A 138 4.69 17.28 9.97
CA GLU A 138 5.32 15.96 9.92
C GLU A 138 4.95 15.17 8.66
N PHE A 139 3.76 15.37 8.08
CA PHE A 139 3.33 14.69 6.87
C PHE A 139 4.10 15.23 5.65
N LYS A 140 4.16 16.56 5.50
CA LYS A 140 4.95 17.19 4.44
C LYS A 140 6.43 16.81 4.54
N ALA A 141 7.02 16.91 5.72
CA ALA A 141 8.41 16.55 5.95
C ALA A 141 8.69 15.06 5.66
N GLY A 142 7.76 14.17 6.00
CA GLY A 142 7.81 12.76 5.63
C GLY A 142 7.82 12.56 4.12
N LEU A 143 6.88 13.20 3.40
CA LEU A 143 6.83 13.13 1.94
C LEU A 143 8.13 13.65 1.30
N GLU A 144 8.66 14.79 1.75
CA GLU A 144 9.93 15.34 1.26
C GLU A 144 11.10 14.35 1.47
N ALA A 145 11.17 13.74 2.66
CA ALA A 145 12.17 12.71 2.96
C ALA A 145 12.01 11.47 2.07
N SER A 146 10.77 11.04 1.81
CA SER A 146 10.48 9.88 0.97
C SER A 146 10.80 10.11 -0.51
N VAL A 147 10.50 11.29 -1.05
CA VAL A 147 10.86 11.70 -2.42
C VAL A 147 12.38 11.70 -2.56
N LYS A 148 13.09 12.27 -1.58
CA LYS A 148 14.56 12.23 -1.56
C LYS A 148 15.10 10.79 -1.49
N ALA A 149 14.52 9.92 -0.67
CA ALA A 149 14.94 8.52 -0.58
C ALA A 149 14.74 7.76 -1.90
N MET A 150 13.66 8.04 -2.64
CA MET A 150 13.41 7.47 -3.98
C MET A 150 14.42 7.92 -5.03
N GLU A 151 14.99 9.12 -4.88
CA GLU A 151 16.09 9.60 -5.71
C GLU A 151 17.42 8.98 -5.29
N ASP A 152 17.74 9.00 -4.00
CA ASP A 152 19.02 8.54 -3.44
C ASP A 152 19.23 7.02 -3.63
N ILE A 153 18.16 6.21 -3.64
CA ILE A 153 18.23 4.76 -3.86
C ILE A 153 18.43 4.38 -5.33
N ALA A 154 18.26 5.30 -6.28
CA ALA A 154 18.28 4.98 -7.71
C ALA A 154 19.58 4.28 -8.18
N PRO A 155 20.79 4.72 -7.80
CA PRO A 155 22.02 4.04 -8.20
C PRO A 155 22.11 2.61 -7.64
N PHE A 156 21.56 2.39 -6.44
CA PHE A 156 21.50 1.07 -5.83
C PHE A 156 20.57 0.14 -6.63
N ILE A 157 19.37 0.59 -6.99
CA ILE A 157 18.45 -0.19 -7.84
C ILE A 157 19.07 -0.47 -9.21
N GLU A 158 19.71 0.52 -9.84
CA GLU A 158 20.33 0.39 -11.16
C GLU A 158 21.43 -0.68 -11.20
N ALA A 159 22.20 -0.82 -10.12
CA ALA A 159 23.19 -1.87 -9.97
C ALA A 159 22.59 -3.29 -9.97
N HIS A 160 21.31 -3.43 -9.62
CA HIS A 160 20.61 -4.73 -9.51
C HIS A 160 19.68 -5.05 -10.70
N LEU A 161 19.55 -4.16 -11.69
CA LEU A 161 18.67 -4.41 -12.85
C LEU A 161 19.09 -5.59 -13.74
N ASN A 162 20.30 -6.12 -13.56
CA ASN A 162 20.87 -7.22 -14.34
C ASN A 162 21.30 -8.42 -13.48
N VAL A 163 20.71 -8.60 -12.30
CA VAL A 163 20.91 -9.82 -11.51
C VAL A 163 20.53 -11.07 -12.32
N GLU A 164 21.19 -12.20 -12.01
CA GLU A 164 21.01 -13.46 -12.76
C GLU A 164 19.64 -14.09 -12.52
N ASP A 165 19.11 -13.99 -11.30
CA ASP A 165 17.79 -14.53 -10.97
C ASP A 165 16.68 -13.73 -11.69
N PRO A 166 15.87 -14.37 -12.55
CA PRO A 166 14.87 -13.66 -13.34
C PRO A 166 13.74 -13.05 -12.51
N CYS A 167 13.35 -13.68 -11.39
CA CYS A 167 12.30 -13.16 -10.52
C CYS A 167 12.79 -11.92 -9.76
N GLN A 168 14.02 -11.96 -9.26
CA GLN A 168 14.62 -10.78 -8.62
C GLN A 168 14.84 -9.66 -9.63
N LYS A 169 15.28 -9.99 -10.85
CA LYS A 169 15.44 -9.02 -11.93
C LYS A 169 14.14 -8.26 -12.22
N ASP A 170 13.01 -8.97 -12.34
CA ASP A 170 11.71 -8.32 -12.57
C ASP A 170 11.26 -7.49 -11.36
N SER A 171 11.51 -7.98 -10.14
CA SER A 171 11.24 -7.22 -8.92
C SER A 171 12.03 -5.89 -8.87
N TRP A 172 13.31 -5.90 -9.27
CA TRP A 172 14.12 -4.69 -9.38
C TRP A 172 13.62 -3.72 -10.45
N LYS A 173 13.13 -4.23 -11.59
CA LYS A 173 12.47 -3.39 -12.61
C LYS A 173 11.21 -2.74 -12.03
N TYR A 174 10.37 -3.50 -11.34
CA TYR A 174 9.15 -2.99 -10.71
C TYR A 174 9.49 -1.89 -9.69
N LEU A 175 10.49 -2.12 -8.84
CA LEU A 175 10.95 -1.12 -7.87
C LEU A 175 11.50 0.16 -8.55
N ASN A 176 12.20 0.02 -9.68
CA ASN A 176 12.68 1.16 -10.45
C ASN A 176 11.56 2.00 -11.07
N ILE A 177 10.46 1.37 -11.48
CA ILE A 177 9.28 2.07 -12.00
C ILE A 177 8.49 2.67 -10.83
N HIS A 178 8.33 1.93 -9.74
CA HIS A 178 7.66 2.34 -8.52
C HIS A 178 8.23 3.65 -7.96
N ARG A 179 9.55 3.75 -7.79
CA ARG A 179 10.18 4.98 -7.29
C ARG A 179 9.88 6.21 -8.15
N LYS A 180 9.71 6.04 -9.47
CA LYS A 180 9.41 7.13 -10.40
C LYS A 180 7.95 7.57 -10.23
N ILE A 181 7.03 6.60 -10.20
CA ILE A 181 5.60 6.84 -10.00
C ILE A 181 5.36 7.55 -8.67
N TYR A 182 5.87 6.99 -7.57
CA TYR A 182 5.60 7.51 -6.24
C TYR A 182 6.42 8.76 -5.90
N SER A 183 7.57 9.01 -6.52
CA SER A 183 8.28 10.29 -6.35
C SER A 183 7.45 11.43 -6.93
N LEU A 184 6.92 11.26 -8.15
CA LEU A 184 6.01 12.23 -8.76
C LEU A 184 4.72 12.40 -7.95
N LEU A 185 4.17 11.31 -7.41
CA LEU A 185 2.98 11.38 -6.55
C LEU A 185 3.25 12.13 -5.25
N GLY A 186 4.37 11.86 -4.59
CA GLY A 186 4.79 12.56 -3.38
C GLY A 186 4.99 14.05 -3.62
N GLN A 187 5.68 14.41 -4.72
CA GLN A 187 5.86 15.81 -5.14
C GLN A 187 4.52 16.49 -5.45
N SER A 188 3.57 15.78 -6.07
CA SER A 188 2.21 16.27 -6.30
C SER A 188 1.50 16.62 -4.99
N ILE A 189 1.56 15.73 -3.99
CA ILE A 189 0.93 15.96 -2.69
C ILE A 189 1.60 17.13 -1.96
N ILE A 190 2.93 17.23 -2.02
CA ILE A 190 3.69 18.36 -1.46
C ILE A 190 3.24 19.69 -2.10
N ALA A 191 3.20 19.76 -3.44
CA ALA A 191 2.75 20.95 -4.17
C ALA A 191 1.32 21.35 -3.76
N ARG A 192 0.45 20.36 -3.51
CA ARG A 192 -0.90 20.60 -3.03
C ARG A 192 -0.93 21.18 -1.60
N ILE A 193 -0.11 20.66 -0.69
CA ILE A 193 0.04 21.21 0.67
C ILE A 193 0.50 22.68 0.60
N ASP A 194 1.34 23.00 -0.38
CA ASP A 194 1.83 24.36 -0.64
C ASP A 194 0.85 25.24 -1.44
N ALA A 195 -0.37 24.76 -1.69
CA ALA A 195 -1.41 25.43 -2.48
C ALA A 195 -1.01 25.75 -3.94
N ASP A 196 -0.01 25.06 -4.49
CA ASP A 196 0.36 25.09 -5.90
C ASP A 196 -0.41 24.00 -6.67
N TYR A 197 -1.71 24.25 -6.87
CA TYR A 197 -2.64 23.26 -7.44
C TYR A 197 -2.37 22.93 -8.92
N GLU A 198 -1.83 23.88 -9.69
CA GLU A 198 -1.48 23.65 -11.09
C GLU A 198 -0.32 22.65 -11.18
N LYS A 199 0.75 22.89 -10.41
CA LYS A 199 1.88 21.97 -10.32
C LYS A 199 1.49 20.62 -9.73
N ALA A 200 0.63 20.59 -8.71
CA ALA A 200 0.12 19.34 -8.16
C ALA A 200 -0.59 18.50 -9.23
N GLU A 201 -1.47 19.11 -10.01
CA GLU A 201 -2.19 18.41 -11.08
C GLU A 201 -1.24 17.91 -12.18
N GLU A 202 -0.25 18.71 -12.55
CA GLU A 202 0.78 18.33 -13.52
C GLU A 202 1.57 17.11 -13.05
N LEU A 203 2.12 17.15 -11.83
CA LEU A 203 2.92 16.07 -11.26
C LEU A 203 2.11 14.77 -11.08
N LYS A 204 0.84 14.87 -10.68
CA LYS A 204 -0.07 13.71 -10.62
C LYS A 204 -0.25 13.09 -12.01
N LYS A 205 -0.50 13.91 -13.04
CA LYS A 205 -0.63 13.42 -14.43
C LYS A 205 0.66 12.78 -14.92
N GLN A 206 1.82 13.35 -14.60
CA GLN A 206 3.11 12.75 -14.92
C GLN A 206 3.28 11.38 -14.22
N SER A 207 2.89 11.28 -12.94
CA SER A 207 2.91 9.99 -12.21
C SER A 207 2.05 8.93 -12.90
N GLN A 208 0.82 9.29 -13.30
CA GLN A 208 -0.09 8.43 -14.06
C GLN A 208 0.49 8.06 -15.44
N GLN A 209 1.09 9.02 -16.12
CA GLN A 209 1.73 8.82 -17.42
C GLN A 209 2.87 7.80 -17.33
N VAL A 210 3.72 7.87 -16.30
CA VAL A 210 4.77 6.86 -16.07
C VAL A 210 4.16 5.47 -15.88
N ALA A 211 3.05 5.34 -15.15
CA ALA A 211 2.36 4.06 -14.98
C ALA A 211 1.85 3.51 -16.33
N PHE A 212 1.21 4.35 -17.16
CA PHE A 212 0.69 3.93 -18.47
C PHE A 212 1.79 3.62 -19.49
N GLU A 213 2.87 4.41 -19.53
CA GLU A 213 4.00 4.17 -20.42
C GLU A 213 4.75 2.87 -20.11
N ASN A 214 4.64 2.39 -18.88
CA ASN A 214 5.26 1.14 -18.42
C ASN A 214 4.24 0.01 -18.21
N GLU A 215 3.00 0.16 -18.69
CA GLU A 215 1.91 -0.77 -18.39
C GLU A 215 2.23 -2.21 -18.83
N ASP A 216 2.85 -2.39 -20.01
CA ASP A 216 3.24 -3.74 -20.48
C ASP A 216 4.16 -4.47 -19.49
N GLU A 217 5.01 -3.74 -18.76
CA GLU A 217 5.93 -4.28 -17.76
C GLU A 217 5.23 -4.50 -16.41
N ILE A 218 4.43 -3.54 -15.93
CA ILE A 218 3.91 -3.55 -14.55
C ILE A 218 2.48 -4.09 -14.43
N GLN A 219 1.77 -4.31 -15.54
CA GLN A 219 0.41 -4.87 -15.54
C GLN A 219 0.26 -6.18 -14.75
N PRO A 220 1.25 -7.07 -14.61
CA PRO A 220 1.07 -8.27 -13.78
C PRO A 220 0.92 -7.94 -12.28
N VAL A 221 1.41 -6.79 -11.83
CA VAL A 221 1.55 -6.43 -10.41
C VAL A 221 0.82 -5.16 -10.00
N LEU A 222 0.46 -4.29 -10.95
CA LEU A 222 -0.29 -3.05 -10.76
C LEU A 222 -1.45 -2.93 -11.76
N ASP A 223 -2.61 -2.49 -11.28
CA ASP A 223 -3.70 -2.01 -12.14
C ASP A 223 -3.51 -0.50 -12.42
N CYS A 224 -2.94 -0.17 -13.59
CA CYS A 224 -2.62 1.22 -13.96
C CYS A 224 -3.88 2.11 -14.05
N MET A 225 -4.99 1.55 -14.58
CA MET A 225 -6.25 2.27 -14.67
C MET A 225 -6.83 2.55 -13.29
N PHE A 226 -6.80 1.58 -12.39
CA PHE A 226 -7.28 1.76 -11.03
C PHE A 226 -6.38 2.69 -10.23
N TYR A 227 -5.05 2.63 -10.40
CA TYR A 227 -4.11 3.61 -9.85
C TYR A 227 -4.46 5.04 -10.28
N ALA A 228 -4.66 5.27 -11.58
CA ALA A 228 -5.04 6.58 -12.10
C ALA A 228 -6.40 7.06 -11.58
N ARG A 229 -7.37 6.14 -11.48
CA ARG A 229 -8.69 6.43 -10.90
C ARG A 229 -8.57 6.86 -9.44
N MET A 230 -7.88 6.07 -8.61
CA MET A 230 -7.78 6.35 -7.18
C MET A 230 -7.02 7.63 -6.88
N THR A 231 -5.93 7.89 -7.60
CA THR A 231 -5.19 9.15 -7.47
C THR A 231 -6.03 10.36 -7.88
N ASN A 232 -6.91 10.24 -8.88
CA ASN A 232 -7.88 11.29 -9.20
C ASN A 232 -8.94 11.45 -8.12
N GLU A 233 -9.52 10.37 -7.58
CA GLU A 233 -10.57 10.48 -6.56
C GLU A 233 -10.03 11.03 -5.24
N ARG A 234 -8.97 10.44 -4.69
CA ARG A 234 -8.50 10.74 -3.32
C ARG A 234 -7.63 11.99 -3.24
N ILE A 235 -6.79 12.26 -4.24
CA ILE A 235 -5.96 13.48 -4.20
C ILE A 235 -6.80 14.70 -4.56
N ASN A 236 -7.78 14.60 -5.46
CA ASN A 236 -8.65 15.74 -5.75
C ASN A 236 -9.58 16.08 -4.56
N LEU A 237 -10.00 15.06 -3.80
CA LEU A 237 -10.77 15.21 -2.56
C LEU A 237 -10.08 16.00 -1.46
N LEU A 238 -8.75 16.08 -1.48
CA LEU A 238 -7.98 16.94 -0.58
C LEU A 238 -8.09 18.43 -0.98
N ASN A 239 -9.09 18.85 -1.78
CA ASN A 239 -9.43 20.25 -2.03
C ASN A 239 -10.67 20.59 -1.19
N PRO A 240 -10.60 21.50 -0.22
CA PRO A 240 -11.79 21.96 0.49
C PRO A 240 -12.80 22.70 -0.42
N GLU A 241 -12.42 23.12 -1.63
CA GLU A 241 -13.27 23.86 -2.57
C GLU A 241 -13.86 23.00 -3.73
N LEU A 242 -13.49 21.73 -3.87
CA LEU A 242 -14.07 20.85 -4.89
C LEU A 242 -14.92 19.77 -4.21
N ASP A 243 -16.23 19.80 -4.48
CA ASP A 243 -17.24 18.87 -3.97
C ASP A 243 -16.73 17.42 -3.92
N PRO A 244 -17.00 16.68 -2.83
CA PRO A 244 -16.61 15.29 -2.76
C PRO A 244 -17.35 14.46 -3.82
N PRO A 245 -16.68 13.57 -4.57
CA PRO A 245 -17.40 12.56 -5.32
C PRO A 245 -18.13 11.64 -4.33
N PRO A 246 -19.29 11.09 -4.73
CA PRO A 246 -20.06 10.21 -3.85
C PRO A 246 -19.21 9.00 -3.46
N LEU A 247 -19.05 8.81 -2.15
CA LEU A 247 -18.57 7.57 -1.57
C LEU A 247 -19.57 6.47 -1.93
N PHE A 248 -19.14 5.51 -2.75
CA PHE A 248 -19.76 4.19 -2.81
C PHE A 248 -19.03 3.28 -1.83
#